data_AF-A0A2G9Z9E6-F1
#
_entry.id   AF-A0A2G9Z9E6-F1
#
_cell.length_a   1.000
_cell.length_b   1.000
_cell.length_c   1.000
_cell.angle_alpha   90.00
_cell.angle_beta   90.00
_cell.angle_gamma   90.00
#
_symmetry.space_group_name_H-M   'P 1'
#
loop_
_entity.id
_entity.type
_entity.pdbx_description
1 polymer ?
#
loop_
_entity_poly.entity_id
_entity_poly.type
_entity_poly.pdbx_seq_one_letter_code
_entity_poly.pdbx_strand_id
1 'polypeptide(L)'
;MTRVNKKQIEGAVRNEAWQRFREAVKKSGSNEAVTKALAAFLTPSEMTMLEKRLVIPVLLARGLSYREICRAIDISQNTVSFVKHHLTRKPRISRQHNLSANPRRREKATPFHSRSGRDRWSWTDV
;
A
#
# COMPACT_ATOMS: atom_id res chain seq x y z
N MET A 1 7.32 -8.10 1.44
CA MET A 1 7.21 -7.06 2.48
C MET A 1 7.98 -7.55 3.70
N THR A 2 8.73 -6.68 4.37
CA THR A 2 9.48 -7.03 5.58
C THR A 2 8.52 -7.32 6.73
N ARG A 3 8.79 -8.36 7.50
CA ARG A 3 8.00 -8.74 8.67
C ARG A 3 8.41 -7.84 9.84
N VAL A 4 7.69 -6.73 10.01
CA VAL A 4 7.94 -5.80 11.12
C VAL A 4 7.05 -6.11 12.31
N ASN A 5 7.61 -6.03 13.52
CA ASN A 5 6.87 -6.12 14.76
C ASN A 5 5.98 -4.88 14.92
N LYS A 6 4.67 -5.09 15.11
CA LYS A 6 3.66 -4.02 15.17
C LYS A 6 3.52 -3.40 16.57
N LYS A 7 4.46 -3.64 17.49
CA LYS A 7 4.45 -2.98 18.81
C LYS A 7 4.29 -1.48 18.61
N GLN A 8 3.31 -0.91 19.31
CA GLN A 8 2.93 0.48 19.16
C GLN A 8 4.01 1.36 19.79
N ILE A 9 4.84 1.98 18.95
CA ILE A 9 5.69 3.10 19.38
C ILE A 9 4.76 4.24 19.77
N GLU A 10 4.98 4.80 20.96
CA GLU A 10 4.24 5.96 21.48
C GLU A 10 4.25 7.12 20.47
N GLY A 11 3.12 7.83 20.37
CA GLY A 11 2.93 8.88 19.36
C GLY A 11 3.95 10.01 19.46
N ALA A 12 4.32 10.43 20.67
CA ALA A 12 5.29 11.49 20.90
C ALA A 12 6.70 11.12 20.38
N VAL A 13 7.22 9.97 20.80
CA VAL A 13 8.52 9.45 20.38
C VAL A 13 8.57 9.25 18.85
N ARG A 14 7.47 8.80 18.26
CA ARG A 14 7.36 8.66 16.80
C ARG A 14 7.49 10.01 16.08
N ASN A 15 6.82 11.05 16.58
CA ASN A 15 6.86 12.36 15.96
C ASN A 15 8.25 13.00 16.06
N GLU A 16 8.90 12.85 17.21
CA GLU A 16 10.28 13.31 17.41
C GLU A 16 11.26 12.61 16.46
N ALA A 17 11.15 11.28 16.33
CA ALA A 17 11.97 10.52 15.38
C ALA A 17 11.77 11.01 13.93
N TRP A 18 10.53 11.28 13.52
CA TRP A 18 10.24 11.83 12.19
C TRP A 18 10.76 13.26 12.00
N GLN A 19 10.74 14.10 13.03
CA GLN A 19 11.31 15.44 12.95
C GLN A 19 12.82 15.37 12.74
N ARG A 20 13.54 14.57 13.55
CA ARG A 20 14.99 14.40 13.40
C ARG A 20 15.38 13.87 12.02
N PHE A 21 14.62 12.90 11.49
CA PHE A 21 14.83 12.41 10.13
C PHE A 21 14.66 13.52 9.08
N ARG A 22 13.59 14.32 9.17
CA ARG A 22 13.34 15.43 8.24
C ARG A 22 14.42 16.51 8.33
N GLU A 23 14.92 16.81 9.51
CA GLU A 23 16.01 17.78 9.70
C GLU A 23 17.31 17.29 9.09
N ALA A 24 17.65 16.01 9.25
CA ALA A 24 18.82 15.40 8.62
C ALA A 24 18.75 15.50 7.08
N VAL A 25 17.57 15.28 6.50
CA VAL A 25 17.33 15.40 5.05
C VAL A 25 17.29 16.86 4.58
N LYS A 26 16.81 17.81 5.39
CA LYS A 26 16.79 19.24 5.03
C LYS A 26 18.18 19.89 5.08
N LYS A 27 19.03 19.49 6.03
CA LYS A 27 20.38 20.03 6.19
C LYS A 27 21.32 19.66 5.04
N SER A 28 20.96 18.65 4.25
CA SER A 28 21.73 18.22 3.09
C SER A 28 21.37 19.08 1.87
N GLY A 29 22.11 20.17 1.66
CA GLY A 29 21.92 21.08 0.52
C GLY A 29 22.37 20.53 -0.85
N SER A 30 22.94 19.32 -0.90
CA SER A 30 23.40 18.65 -2.12
C SER A 30 22.78 17.27 -2.24
N ASN A 31 22.49 16.82 -3.47
CA ASN A 31 21.94 15.49 -3.76
C ASN A 31 22.81 14.37 -3.15
N GLU A 32 24.14 14.51 -3.18
CA GLU A 32 25.05 13.53 -2.57
C GLU A 32 25.00 13.52 -1.04
N ALA A 33 24.72 14.67 -0.44
CA ALA A 33 24.55 14.76 1.01
C ALA A 33 23.22 14.11 1.44
N VAL A 34 22.17 14.21 0.62
CA VAL A 34 20.88 13.55 0.87
C VAL A 34 21.04 12.04 0.79
N THR A 35 21.73 11.51 -0.21
CA THR A 35 21.95 10.05 -0.34
C THR A 35 22.77 9.51 0.82
N LYS A 36 23.83 10.22 1.26
CA LYS A 36 24.59 9.86 2.47
C LYS A 36 23.73 9.90 3.73
N ALA A 37 22.88 10.92 3.88
CA ALA A 37 21.97 11.01 5.02
C ALA A 37 20.98 9.84 5.03
N LEU A 38 20.40 9.46 3.89
CA LEU A 38 19.51 8.32 3.78
C LEU A 38 20.23 6.99 4.05
N ALA A 39 21.47 6.84 3.61
CA ALA A 39 22.28 5.64 3.84
C ALA A 39 22.61 5.42 5.32
N ALA A 40 22.59 6.46 6.14
CA ALA A 40 22.74 6.34 7.59
C ALA A 40 21.52 5.69 8.27
N PHE A 41 20.34 5.75 7.66
CA PHE A 41 19.09 5.24 8.23
C PHE A 41 18.59 3.95 7.58
N LEU A 42 18.93 3.72 6.31
CA LEU A 42 18.41 2.61 5.51
C LEU A 42 19.50 1.60 5.24
N THR A 43 19.12 0.32 5.23
CA THR A 43 20.02 -0.73 4.73
C THR A 43 20.21 -0.59 3.20
N PRO A 44 21.30 -1.12 2.62
CA PRO A 44 21.53 -1.07 1.18
C PRO A 44 20.34 -1.63 0.37
N SER A 45 19.74 -2.72 0.85
CA SER A 45 18.57 -3.34 0.22
C SER A 45 17.32 -2.44 0.26
N GLU A 46 17.11 -1.72 1.37
CA GLU A 46 16.00 -0.77 1.50
C GLU A 46 16.22 0.47 0.62
N MET A 47 17.46 0.92 0.49
CA MET A 47 17.82 2.00 -0.42
C MET A 47 17.50 1.64 -1.87
N THR A 48 17.97 0.48 -2.34
CA THR A 48 17.66 -0.02 -3.68
C THR A 48 16.14 -0.13 -3.88
N MET A 49 15.40 -0.65 -2.90
CA MET A 49 13.95 -0.72 -2.99
C MET A 49 13.27 0.65 -3.05
N LEU A 50 13.83 1.66 -2.39
CA LEU A 50 13.33 3.03 -2.42
C LEU A 50 13.59 3.67 -3.79
N GLU A 51 14.80 3.55 -4.33
CA GLU A 51 15.17 4.00 -5.68
C GLU A 51 14.24 3.39 -6.73
N LYS A 52 14.11 2.06 -6.71
CA LYS A 52 13.21 1.30 -7.59
C LYS A 52 11.77 1.83 -7.56
N ARG A 53 11.25 2.19 -6.37
CA ARG A 53 9.90 2.77 -6.22
C ARG A 53 9.80 4.21 -6.70
N LEU A 54 10.84 5.02 -6.57
CA LEU A 54 10.88 6.39 -7.08
C LEU A 54 10.94 6.46 -8.61
N VAL A 55 11.54 5.45 -9.25
CA VAL A 55 11.62 5.36 -10.71
C VAL A 55 10.26 4.97 -11.33
N ILE A 56 9.43 4.20 -10.63
CA ILE A 56 8.12 3.74 -11.16
C ILE A 56 7.23 4.92 -11.64
N PRO A 57 6.98 5.99 -10.86
CA PRO A 57 6.23 7.15 -11.34
C PRO A 57 6.82 7.79 -12.60
N VAL A 58 8.15 7.84 -12.71
CA VAL A 58 8.84 8.38 -13.89
C VAL A 58 8.56 7.51 -15.12
N LEU A 59 8.66 6.19 -15.00
CA LEU A 59 8.36 5.28 -16.12
C LEU A 59 6.88 5.26 -16.48
N LEU A 60 5.99 5.36 -15.48
CA LEU A 60 4.56 5.49 -15.72
C LEU A 60 4.23 6.78 -16.48
N ALA A 61 4.89 7.89 -16.14
CA ALA A 61 4.73 9.17 -16.84
C ALA A 61 5.27 9.11 -18.28
N ARG A 62 6.28 8.28 -18.54
CA ARG A 62 6.79 7.97 -19.89
C ARG A 62 5.90 7.01 -20.69
N GLY A 63 4.77 6.56 -20.12
CA GLY A 63 3.79 5.73 -20.81
C GLY A 63 4.12 4.24 -20.85
N LEU A 64 5.12 3.76 -20.09
CA LEU A 64 5.44 2.34 -20.07
C LEU A 64 4.32 1.52 -19.42
N SER A 65 4.06 0.35 -19.99
CA SER A 65 3.14 -0.63 -19.44
C SER A 65 3.70 -1.28 -18.17
N TYR A 66 2.82 -1.85 -17.35
CA TYR A 66 3.24 -2.51 -16.11
C TYR A 66 4.24 -3.64 -16.36
N ARG A 67 4.06 -4.39 -17.46
CA ARG A 67 4.94 -5.51 -17.80
C ARG A 67 6.34 -5.03 -18.15
N GLU A 68 6.45 -3.93 -18.89
CA GLU A 68 7.74 -3.32 -19.24
C GLU A 68 8.46 -2.78 -18.01
N ILE A 69 7.73 -2.09 -17.12
CA ILE A 69 8.28 -1.59 -15.85
C ILE A 69 8.82 -2.74 -14.99
N CYS A 70 8.05 -3.84 -14.88
CA CYS A 70 8.47 -5.01 -14.13
C CYS A 70 9.75 -5.64 -14.69
N ARG A 71 9.89 -5.70 -16.03
CA ARG A 71 11.08 -6.23 -16.69
C ARG A 71 12.29 -5.29 -16.57
N ALA A 72 12.07 -3.99 -16.65
CA ALA A 72 13.16 -3.00 -16.64
C ALA A 72 13.82 -2.83 -15.26
N ILE A 73 13.02 -2.87 -14.18
CA ILE A 73 13.51 -2.59 -12.82
C ILE A 73 13.55 -3.87 -11.94
N ASP A 74 13.10 -5.01 -12.47
CA ASP A 74 12.98 -6.27 -11.73
C ASP A 74 12.17 -6.10 -10.44
N ILE A 75 10.86 -5.87 -10.62
CA ILE A 75 9.91 -5.64 -9.54
C ILE A 75 8.60 -6.36 -9.85
N SER A 76 7.94 -6.90 -8.81
CA SER A 76 6.58 -7.44 -8.92
C SER A 76 5.53 -6.41 -9.39
N GLN A 77 4.56 -6.87 -10.19
CA GLN A 77 3.41 -6.04 -10.61
C GLN A 77 2.64 -5.44 -9.43
N ASN A 78 2.54 -6.17 -8.31
CA ASN A 78 1.91 -5.68 -7.08
C ASN A 78 2.57 -4.42 -6.54
N THR A 79 3.90 -4.29 -6.65
CA THR A 79 4.61 -3.10 -6.18
C THR A 79 4.38 -1.92 -7.12
N VAL A 80 4.35 -2.14 -8.44
CA VAL A 80 4.00 -1.10 -9.43
C VAL A 80 2.59 -0.58 -9.15
N SER A 81 1.63 -1.48 -8.95
CA SER A 81 0.26 -1.14 -8.58
C SER A 81 0.19 -0.35 -7.28
N PHE A 82 0.87 -0.83 -6.22
CA PHE A 82 0.94 -0.15 -4.93
C PHE A 82 1.46 1.28 -5.08
N VAL A 83 2.58 1.47 -5.78
CA VAL A 83 3.19 2.78 -6.00
C VAL A 83 2.26 3.69 -6.78
N LYS A 84 1.67 3.23 -7.89
CA LYS A 84 0.69 4.03 -8.63
C LYS A 84 -0.46 4.46 -7.73
N HIS A 85 -1.02 3.56 -6.93
CA HIS A 85 -2.17 3.90 -6.08
C HIS A 85 -1.86 4.86 -4.94
N HIS A 86 -0.66 4.84 -4.36
CA HIS A 86 -0.33 5.60 -3.15
C HIS A 86 0.53 6.84 -3.40
N LEU A 87 1.39 6.82 -4.42
CA LEU A 87 2.31 7.93 -4.71
C LEU A 87 1.78 8.87 -5.80
N THR A 88 0.98 8.39 -6.76
CA THR A 88 0.46 9.26 -7.83
C THR A 88 -0.91 9.86 -7.53
N ARG A 89 -1.67 9.28 -6.60
CA ARG A 89 -2.98 9.80 -6.21
C ARG A 89 -2.82 10.85 -5.12
N LYS A 90 -3.57 11.96 -5.23
CA LYS A 90 -3.71 12.94 -4.15
C LYS A 90 -4.13 12.22 -2.85
N PRO A 91 -3.56 12.58 -1.69
CA PRO A 91 -3.89 11.93 -0.44
C PRO A 91 -5.40 12.03 -0.20
N ARG A 92 -6.07 10.88 -0.07
CA ARG A 92 -7.46 10.86 0.36
C ARG A 92 -7.47 11.21 1.84
N ILE A 93 -8.11 12.33 2.19
CA ILE A 93 -8.46 12.62 3.59
C ILE A 93 -9.24 11.41 4.09
N SER A 94 -8.73 10.73 5.11
CA SER A 94 -9.43 9.58 5.68
C SER A 94 -10.78 10.08 6.17
N ARG A 95 -11.86 9.59 5.56
CA ARG A 95 -13.18 9.75 6.17
C ARG A 95 -13.11 8.96 7.47
N GLN A 96 -13.09 9.67 8.60
CA GLN A 96 -13.27 9.03 9.90
C GLN A 96 -14.61 8.30 9.82
N HIS A 97 -14.57 6.98 9.72
CA HIS A 97 -15.76 6.16 9.93
C HIS A 97 -16.09 6.31 11.40
N ASN A 98 -17.04 7.18 11.72
CA ASN A 98 -17.65 7.24 13.03
C ASN A 98 -18.24 5.87 13.31
N LEU A 99 -17.60 5.10 14.20
CA LEU A 99 -18.07 3.80 14.69
C LEU A 99 -19.41 3.92 15.45
N SER A 100 -19.90 5.15 15.67
CA SER A 100 -21.18 5.48 16.29
C SER A 100 -22.37 5.53 15.32
N ALA A 101 -22.18 5.30 14.02
CA ALA A 101 -23.30 5.08 13.11
C ALA A 101 -23.86 3.67 13.30
N ASN A 102 -24.65 3.49 14.35
CA ASN A 102 -25.44 2.29 14.58
C ASN A 102 -26.29 2.04 13.32
N PRO A 103 -26.04 0.98 12.53
CA PRO A 103 -26.89 0.69 11.39
C PRO A 103 -28.25 0.34 11.98
N ARG A 104 -29.21 1.28 11.90
CA ARG A 104 -30.58 1.03 12.32
C ARG A 104 -30.98 -0.31 11.73
N ARG A 105 -31.15 -1.28 12.63
CA ARG A 105 -31.65 -2.63 12.44
C ARG A 105 -32.61 -2.61 11.26
N ARG A 106 -32.19 -3.12 10.09
CA ARG A 106 -33.13 -3.42 9.01
C ARG A 106 -33.88 -4.69 9.43
N GLU A 107 -34.77 -4.54 10.39
CA GLU A 107 -35.89 -5.46 10.55
C GLU A 107 -36.82 -5.24 9.37
N LYS A 108 -36.55 -5.94 8.27
CA LYS A 108 -37.61 -6.34 7.35
C LYS A 108 -37.34 -7.78 6.98
N ALA A 109 -38.13 -8.65 7.63
CA ALA A 109 -38.28 -10.04 7.27
C ALA A 109 -38.50 -10.18 5.77
N THR A 110 -37.63 -10.92 5.10
CA THR A 110 -38.06 -11.72 3.97
C THR A 110 -37.96 -13.17 4.45
N PRO A 111 -39.07 -13.92 4.51
CA PRO A 111 -38.97 -15.33 4.82
C PRO A 111 -38.10 -15.93 3.72
N PHE A 112 -37.11 -16.71 4.12
CA PHE A 112 -36.48 -17.64 3.21
C PHE A 112 -37.60 -18.50 2.60
N HIS A 113 -38.02 -18.18 1.37
CA HIS A 113 -38.60 -19.19 0.51
C HIS A 113 -37.42 -20.04 0.08
N SER A 114 -37.21 -21.17 0.75
CA SER A 114 -36.53 -22.31 0.17
C SER A 114 -37.29 -22.68 -1.11
N ARG A 115 -36.97 -21.99 -2.21
CA ARG A 115 -37.32 -22.45 -3.54
C ARG A 115 -36.50 -23.71 -3.75
N SER A 116 -37.14 -24.82 -3.45
CA SER A 116 -37.00 -26.08 -4.16
C SER A 116 -36.81 -25.84 -5.66
N GLY A 117 -35.56 -25.73 -6.10
CA GLY A 117 -35.13 -26.15 -7.43
C GLY A 117 -34.24 -27.37 -7.18
N ARG A 118 -34.72 -28.60 -7.41
CA ARG A 118 -34.78 -29.25 -8.73
C ARG A 118 -33.50 -28.99 -9.54
N ASP A 119 -32.89 -30.11 -9.91
CA ASP A 119 -31.85 -30.27 -10.92
C ASP A 119 -30.42 -30.05 -10.45
N ARG A 120 -29.87 -31.08 -9.79
CA ARG A 120 -28.52 -31.57 -10.06
C ARG A 120 -28.26 -32.91 -9.36
N TRP A 121 -27.85 -33.91 -10.16
CA TRP A 121 -27.32 -35.24 -9.79
C TRP A 121 -28.34 -36.37 -9.55
N SER A 122 -28.99 -36.86 -10.61
CA SER A 122 -29.30 -38.29 -10.72
C SER A 122 -28.28 -38.91 -11.68
N TRP A 123 -27.19 -39.47 -11.13
CA TRP A 123 -26.37 -40.37 -11.92
C TRP A 123 -27.20 -41.64 -12.15
N THR A 124 -27.32 -41.98 -13.42
CA THR A 124 -27.94 -43.18 -13.95
C THR A 124 -27.27 -44.43 -13.40
N ASP A 125 -28.07 -45.33 -12.79
CA ASP A 125 -27.76 -46.75 -12.74
C ASP A 125 -27.95 -47.32 -14.16
N VAL A 126 -26.86 -47.83 -14.74
CA VAL A 126 -26.85 -48.78 -15.87
C VAL A 126 -25.92 -49.91 -15.50
#